data_AF-G8X4F7-F1
#
_entry.id   AF-G8X4F7-F1
#
_cell.length_a   1.000
_cell.length_b   1.000
_cell.length_c   1.000
_cell.angle_alpha   90.00
_cell.angle_beta   90.00
_cell.angle_gamma   90.00
#
_symmetry.space_group_name_H-M   'P 1'
#
loop_
_entity.id
_entity.type
_entity.pdbx_description
1 polymer ?
#
loop_
_entity_poly.entity_id
_entity_poly.type
_entity_poly.pdbx_seq_one_letter_code
_entity_poly.pdbx_strand_id
1 'polypeptide(L)'
;MGASKSAFFSNSQNELANLFKALGNPARLAIIEYLIKVNSCICNDIVEELPLAQPTISQHLKELKQVGLIKGNIEGKSICYCINKEALEKVEHYFSLLENIRNTNYCL
;
A
#
# COMPACT_ATOMS: atom_id res chain seq x y z
N MET A 1 -11.48 -1.17 -19.30
CA MET A 1 -12.02 -1.05 -17.93
C MET A 1 -12.81 0.26 -17.86
N GLY A 2 -14.11 0.17 -17.58
CA GLY A 2 -14.98 1.35 -17.54
C GLY A 2 -14.46 2.37 -16.53
N ALA A 3 -14.46 3.65 -16.90
CA ALA A 3 -14.06 4.73 -16.01
C ALA A 3 -14.86 4.59 -14.71
N SER A 4 -14.18 4.26 -13.60
CA SER A 4 -14.83 4.32 -12.30
C SER A 4 -15.33 5.74 -12.17
N LYS A 5 -16.60 5.89 -11.82
CA LYS A 5 -17.30 7.15 -11.59
C LYS A 5 -16.74 7.85 -10.32
N SER A 6 -15.42 8.04 -10.24
CA SER A 6 -14.70 8.60 -9.09
C SER A 6 -15.19 9.99 -8.72
N ALA A 7 -15.71 10.74 -9.70
CA ALA A 7 -16.35 12.04 -9.51
C ALA A 7 -17.58 12.03 -8.57
N PHE A 8 -18.19 10.87 -8.31
CA PHE A 8 -19.35 10.74 -7.42
C PHE A 8 -18.98 10.42 -5.96
N PHE A 9 -17.69 10.23 -5.66
CA PHE A 9 -17.20 9.83 -4.34
C PHE A 9 -16.30 10.92 -3.74
N SER A 10 -16.22 10.94 -2.41
CA SER A 10 -15.34 11.88 -1.71
C SER A 10 -13.87 11.61 -2.03
N ASN A 11 -13.02 12.62 -1.86
CA ASN A 11 -11.57 12.46 -2.05
C ASN A 11 -11.00 11.35 -1.16
N SER A 12 -11.44 11.28 0.11
CA SER A 12 -11.04 10.23 1.05
C SER A 12 -11.48 8.83 0.59
N GLN A 13 -12.71 8.69 0.08
CA GLN A 13 -13.20 7.41 -0.46
C GLN A 13 -12.39 6.96 -1.68
N ASN A 14 -12.11 7.87 -2.62
CA ASN A 14 -11.31 7.56 -3.79
C ASN A 14 -9.86 7.21 -3.43
N GLU A 15 -9.27 7.93 -2.47
CA GLU A 15 -7.92 7.65 -1.98
C GLU A 15 -7.83 6.28 -1.31
N LEU A 16 -8.72 5.97 -0.36
CA LEU A 16 -8.79 4.66 0.28
C LEU A 16 -9.04 3.53 -0.72
N ALA A 17 -9.93 3.74 -1.69
CA ALA A 17 -10.18 2.75 -2.75
C ALA A 17 -8.91 2.45 -3.57
N ASN A 18 -8.11 3.48 -3.88
CA ASN A 18 -6.83 3.29 -4.57
C ASN A 18 -5.80 2.55 -3.70
N LEU A 19 -5.71 2.87 -2.41
CA LEU A 19 -4.86 2.17 -1.45
C LEU A 19 -5.24 0.68 -1.36
N PHE A 20 -6.52 0.38 -1.17
CA PHE A 20 -7.00 -1.00 -1.08
C PHE A 20 -6.85 -1.75 -2.41
N LYS A 21 -7.06 -1.09 -3.55
CA LYS A 21 -6.79 -1.68 -4.86
C LYS A 21 -5.31 -2.04 -5.04
N ALA A 22 -4.39 -1.25 -4.50
CA ALA A 22 -2.97 -1.58 -4.49
C ALA A 22 -2.67 -2.76 -3.55
N LEU A 23 -3.25 -2.78 -2.34
CA LEU A 23 -3.10 -3.89 -1.41
C LEU A 23 -3.77 -5.19 -1.89
N GLY A 24 -4.75 -5.14 -2.79
CA GLY A 24 -5.43 -6.32 -3.33
C GLY A 24 -4.59 -7.23 -4.25
N ASN A 25 -3.26 -7.07 -4.32
CA ASN A 25 -2.37 -7.95 -5.07
C ASN A 25 -1.39 -8.66 -4.11
N PRO A 26 -1.27 -10.00 -4.19
CA PRO A 26 -0.43 -10.78 -3.27
C PRO A 26 1.05 -10.37 -3.25
N ALA A 27 1.65 -10.07 -4.41
CA ALA A 27 3.05 -9.65 -4.47
C ALA A 27 3.27 -8.31 -3.77
N ARG A 28 2.33 -7.37 -3.93
CA ARG A 28 2.38 -6.06 -3.26
C ARG A 28 2.19 -6.18 -1.74
N LEU A 29 1.35 -7.11 -1.27
CA LEU A 29 1.25 -7.42 0.16
C LEU A 29 2.56 -7.98 0.71
N ALA A 30 3.16 -8.95 0.03
CA ALA A 30 4.44 -9.53 0.44
C ALA A 30 5.56 -8.47 0.51
N ILE A 31 5.59 -7.52 -0.43
CA ILE A 31 6.52 -6.37 -0.38
C ILE A 31 6.28 -5.52 0.88
N ILE A 32 5.02 -5.19 1.19
CA ILE A 32 4.68 -4.38 2.37
C ILE A 32 5.05 -5.11 3.66
N GLU A 33 4.71 -6.40 3.79
CA GLU A 33 5.06 -7.22 4.94
C GLU A 33 6.57 -7.32 5.14
N TYR A 34 7.33 -7.49 4.05
CA TYR A 34 8.78 -7.48 4.10
C TYR A 34 9.33 -6.14 4.62
N LEU A 35 8.85 -5.02 4.07
CA LEU A 35 9.24 -3.67 4.51
C LEU A 35 8.90 -3.42 5.99
N ILE A 36 7.77 -3.93 6.48
CA ILE A 36 7.40 -3.87 7.90
C ILE A 36 8.38 -4.67 8.75
N LYS A 37 8.72 -5.89 8.31
CA LYS A 37 9.63 -6.80 9.03
C LYS A 37 11.04 -6.23 9.19
N VAL A 38 11.59 -5.63 8.13
CA VAL A 38 12.95 -5.03 8.18
C VAL A 38 12.97 -3.68 8.89
N ASN A 39 11.81 -3.02 9.02
CA ASN A 39 11.62 -1.74 9.71
C ASN A 39 12.62 -0.65 9.25
N SER A 40 13.01 -0.68 7.97
CA SER A 40 14.03 0.19 7.39
C SER A 40 13.78 0.43 5.89
N CYS A 41 14.56 1.33 5.29
CA CYS A 41 14.55 1.53 3.84
C CYS A 41 15.38 0.44 3.15
N ILE A 42 14.89 -0.10 2.04
CA ILE A 42 15.61 -1.11 1.24
C ILE A 42 15.97 -0.54 -0.13
N CYS A 43 17.21 -0.79 -0.60
CA CYS A 43 17.69 -0.17 -1.84
C CYS A 43 17.86 -1.16 -3.00
N ASN A 44 18.11 -2.46 -2.74
CA ASN A 44 18.21 -3.51 -3.78
C ASN A 44 17.82 -4.93 -3.30
N ASP A 45 17.61 -5.14 -2.00
CA ASP A 45 17.60 -6.49 -1.40
C ASP A 45 16.29 -7.27 -1.59
N ILE A 46 15.23 -6.64 -2.11
CA ILE A 46 13.91 -7.29 -2.17
C ILE A 46 13.81 -8.40 -3.22
N VAL A 47 14.75 -8.43 -4.19
CA VAL A 47 14.74 -9.43 -5.27
C VAL A 47 15.08 -10.83 -4.76
N GLU A 48 15.82 -10.94 -3.66
CA GLU A 48 16.18 -12.23 -3.06
C GLU A 48 15.07 -12.80 -2.18
N GLU A 49 14.16 -11.96 -1.71
CA GLU A 49 13.11 -12.33 -0.73
C GLU A 49 11.78 -12.71 -1.39
N LEU A 50 11.59 -12.33 -2.67
CA LEU A 50 10.39 -12.65 -3.43
C LEU A 50 10.75 -13.50 -4.65
N PRO A 51 9.97 -14.55 -4.98
CA PRO A 51 10.22 -15.40 -6.14
C PRO A 51 9.78 -14.71 -7.45
N LEU A 52 10.19 -13.45 -7.66
CA LEU A 52 9.79 -12.60 -8.76
C LEU A 52 11.01 -11.97 -9.42
N ALA A 53 10.94 -11.77 -10.74
CA ALA A 53 11.99 -11.08 -11.46
C ALA A 53 12.08 -9.60 -11.07
N GLN A 54 13.29 -9.03 -11.10
CA GLN A 54 13.56 -7.63 -10.75
C GLN A 54 12.70 -6.59 -11.52
N PRO A 55 12.39 -6.77 -12.82
CA PRO A 55 11.46 -5.86 -13.52
C PRO A 55 10.04 -5.88 -12.94
N THR A 56 9.54 -7.07 -12.56
CA THR A 56 8.21 -7.25 -11.96
C THR A 56 8.13 -6.58 -10.59
N ILE A 57 9.15 -6.77 -9.76
CA ILE A 57 9.25 -6.11 -8.46
C ILE A 57 9.29 -4.58 -8.63
N SER A 58 10.09 -4.08 -9.57
CA SER A 58 10.18 -2.65 -9.87
C SER A 58 8.83 -2.05 -10.26
N GLN A 59 8.03 -2.79 -11.03
CA GLN A 59 6.66 -2.39 -11.36
C GLN A 59 5.77 -2.32 -10.12
N HIS A 60 5.80 -3.34 -9.25
CA HIS A 60 5.04 -3.35 -8.01
C HIS A 60 5.42 -2.20 -7.06
N LEU A 61 6.72 -1.92 -6.91
CA LEU A 61 7.23 -0.79 -6.13
C LEU A 61 6.76 0.55 -6.71
N LYS A 62 6.74 0.69 -8.04
CA LYS A 62 6.22 1.89 -8.71
C LYS A 62 4.74 2.09 -8.42
N GLU A 63 3.92 1.04 -8.51
CA GLU A 63 2.50 1.10 -8.21
C GLU A 63 2.23 1.45 -6.73
N LEU A 64 2.94 0.81 -5.81
CA LEU A 64 2.86 1.10 -4.37
C LEU A 64 3.27 2.56 -4.06
N LYS A 65 4.33 3.06 -4.71
CA LYS A 65 4.76 4.45 -4.58
C LYS A 65 3.73 5.44 -5.15
N GLN A 66 3.11 5.09 -6.27
CA GLN A 66 2.12 5.94 -6.93
C GLN A 66 0.88 6.17 -6.06
N VAL A 67 0.43 5.15 -5.33
CA VAL A 67 -0.69 5.30 -4.37
C VAL A 67 -0.25 5.83 -3.01
N GLY A 68 1.05 6.03 -2.81
CA GLY A 68 1.61 6.59 -1.58
C GLY A 68 1.77 5.61 -0.43
N LEU A 69 1.65 4.30 -0.63
CA LEU A 69 1.88 3.28 0.43
C LEU A 69 3.36 3.21 0.84
N ILE A 70 4.25 3.51 -0.10
CA ILE A 70 5.70 3.57 0.14
C ILE A 70 6.27 4.90 -0.35
N LYS A 71 7.31 5.39 0.32
CA LYS A 71 8.16 6.48 -0.15
C LYS A 71 9.39 5.89 -0.81
N GLY A 72 10.00 6.63 -1.75
CA GLY A 72 11.23 6.21 -2.41
C GLY A 72 12.19 7.37 -2.56
N ASN A 73 13.36 7.31 -1.92
CA ASN A 73 14.42 8.32 -1.99
C ASN A 73 15.60 7.80 -2.82
N ILE A 74 16.32 8.69 -3.50
CA ILE A 74 17.54 8.32 -4.24
C ILE A 74 18.72 8.40 -3.28
N GLU A 75 19.40 7.29 -3.06
CA GLU A 75 20.66 7.24 -2.29
C GLU A 75 21.77 6.71 -3.20
N GLY A 76 22.67 7.63 -3.59
CA GLY A 76 23.74 7.32 -4.55
C GLY A 76 23.19 6.93 -5.93
N LYS A 77 23.35 5.65 -6.30
CA LYS A 77 22.92 5.10 -7.60
C LYS A 77 21.61 4.30 -7.54
N SER A 78 21.05 4.10 -6.33
CA SER A 78 19.90 3.21 -6.12
C SER A 78 18.71 4.00 -5.54
N ILE A 79 17.50 3.50 -5.76
CA ILE A 79 16.28 4.03 -5.14
C ILE A 79 15.98 3.18 -3.91
N CYS A 80 15.91 3.80 -2.75
CA CYS A 80 15.57 3.15 -1.50
C CYS A 80 14.10 3.36 -1.18
N TYR A 81 13.38 2.28 -0.85
CA TYR A 81 11.94 2.29 -0.56
C TYR A 81 11.67 2.02 0.91
N CYS A 82 10.68 2.72 1.47
CA CYS A 82 10.23 2.57 2.85
C CYS A 82 8.73 2.78 2.98
N ILE A 83 8.14 2.22 4.05
CA ILE A 83 6.72 2.40 4.35
C ILE A 83 6.40 3.88 4.57
N ASN A 84 5.30 4.34 3.97
CA ASN A 84 4.73 5.63 4.27
C ASN A 84 3.76 5.53 5.46
N LYS A 85 4.17 6.02 6.63
CA LYS A 85 3.36 6.00 7.85
C LYS A 85 2.02 6.75 7.69
N GLU A 86 2.02 7.88 6.99
CA GLU A 86 0.79 8.68 6.76
C GLU A 86 -0.27 7.90 5.98
N ALA A 87 0.14 7.00 5.07
CA ALA A 87 -0.79 6.15 4.34
C ALA A 87 -1.37 5.05 5.23
N LEU A 88 -0.56 4.52 6.16
CA LEU A 88 -1.03 3.53 7.14
C LEU A 88 -2.03 4.14 8.12
N GLU A 89 -1.80 5.35 8.60
CA GLU A 89 -2.73 6.07 9.49
C GLU A 89 -4.14 6.20 8.87
N LYS A 90 -4.23 6.42 7.55
CA LYS A 90 -5.52 6.47 6.84
C LYS A 90 -6.24 5.12 6.84
N VAL A 91 -5.48 4.04 6.62
CA VAL A 91 -6.01 2.67 6.64
C VAL A 91 -6.47 2.29 8.05
N GLU A 92 -5.65 2.58 9.05
CA GLU A 92 -5.96 2.36 10.47
C GLU A 92 -7.22 3.12 10.88
N HIS A 93 -7.33 4.41 10.53
CA HIS A 93 -8.51 5.21 10.80
C HIS A 93 -9.78 4.59 10.20
N TYR A 94 -9.72 4.13 8.95
CA TYR A 94 -10.85 3.45 8.31
C TYR A 94 -11.26 2.17 9.04
N PHE A 95 -10.29 1.33 9.43
CA PHE A 95 -10.58 0.12 10.21
C PHE A 95 -11.15 0.42 11.60
N SER A 96 -10.68 1.47 12.28
CA SER A 96 -11.27 1.91 13.56
C SER A 96 -12.76 2.24 13.43
N LEU A 97 -13.18 2.87 12.32
CA LEU A 97 -14.59 3.11 12.04
C LEU A 97 -15.39 1.82 11.89
N LEU A 98 -14.80 0.79 11.27
CA LEU A 98 -15.42 -0.53 11.12
C LEU A 98 -15.50 -1.29 12.46
N GLU A 99 -14.49 -1.19 13.30
CA GLU A 99 -14.47 -1.84 14.62
C GLU A 99 -15.59 -1.34 15.54
N ASN A 100 -15.95 -0.06 15.44
CA ASN A 100 -17.09 0.50 16.18
C ASN A 100 -18.42 -0.20 15.85
N ILE A 101 -18.54 -0.80 14.66
CA ILE A 101 -19.73 -1.57 14.26
C ILE A 101 -19.77 -2.93 14.98
N ARG A 102 -18.61 -3.53 15.30
CA ARG A 102 -18.52 -4.86 15.91
C ARG A 102 -19.16 -4.96 17.30
N ASN A 103 -19.34 -3.83 17.97
CA ASN A 103 -19.95 -3.73 19.30
C ASN A 103 -21.42 -3.26 19.26
N THR A 104 -22.00 -3.09 18.07
CA THR A 104 -23.36 -2.60 17.93
C THR A 104 -24.20 -3.66 17.22
N ASN A 105 -25.27 -4.13 17.87
CA ASN A 105 -26.21 -5.08 17.30
C ASN A 105 -27.02 -4.40 16.19
N TYR A 106 -26.47 -4.37 14.98
CA TYR A 106 -27.22 -4.01 13.79
C TYR A 106 -27.61 -5.30 13.06
N CYS A 107 -28.92 -5.43 12.83
CA CYS A 107 -29.69 -6.63 12.48
C CYS A 107 -30.20 -7.44 13.70
N LEU A 108 -31.20 -6.87 14.40
CA LEU A 108 -32.30 -7.65 15.01
C LEU A 108 -33.39 -7.84 13.95
#